data_AF-A0A930J0E4-F1
#
_entry.id   AF-A0A930J0E4-F1
#
_cell.length_a   1.000
_cell.length_b   1.000
_cell.length_c   1.000
_cell.angle_alpha   90.00
_cell.angle_beta   90.00
_cell.angle_gamma   90.00
#
_symmetry.space_group_name_H-M   'P 1'
#
loop_
_entity.id
_entity.type
_entity.pdbx_description
1 polymer ?
#
loop_
_entity_poly.entity_id
_entity_poly.type
_entity_poly.pdbx_seq_one_letter_code
_entity_poly.pdbx_strand_id
1 'polypeptide(L)' 'MKYLLVSDIHGCLPALEKVLQFYDREHCDMLCILGDILNYGPRNSIPEGIDAK' A
#
# COMPACT_ATOMS: atom_id res chain seq x y z
N MET A 1 -5.56 18.66 -10.13
CA MET A 1 -6.11 17.36 -9.69
C MET A 1 -5.11 16.26 -10.03
N LYS A 2 -4.40 15.77 -9.02
CA LYS A 2 -3.47 14.66 -9.08
C LYS A 2 -4.04 13.50 -8.26
N TYR A 3 -4.31 12.40 -8.92
CA TYR A 3 -4.75 11.16 -8.27
C TYR A 3 -3.58 10.18 -8.21
N LEU A 4 -3.37 9.56 -7.06
CA LEU A 4 -2.46 8.44 -6.91
C LEU A 4 -3.26 7.16 -6.85
N LEU A 5 -3.06 6.26 -7.80
CA LEU A 5 -3.74 4.96 -7.83
C LEU A 5 -2.78 3.89 -7.31
N VAL A 6 -3.26 3.09 -6.37
CA VAL A 6 -2.49 2.03 -5.70
C VAL A 6 -3.35 0.79 -5.58
N SER A 7 -2.75 -0.38 -5.74
CA SER A 7 -3.40 -1.68 -5.62
C SER A 7 -2.45 -2.65 -4.93
N ASP A 8 -2.99 -3.76 -4.42
CA ASP A 8 -2.23 -4.93 -3.97
C ASP A 8 -1.19 -4.61 -2.88
N ILE A 9 -1.62 -3.89 -1.83
CA ILE A 9 -0.75 -3.56 -0.68
C ILE A 9 -0.46 -4.83 0.14
N HIS A 10 -1.43 -5.72 0.27
CA HIS A 10 -1.33 -7.03 0.92
C HIS A 10 -0.72 -6.98 2.34
N GLY A 11 -0.91 -5.89 3.08
CA GLY A 11 -0.35 -5.71 4.42
C GLY A 11 1.15 -5.39 4.46
N CYS A 12 1.78 -5.13 3.31
CA CYS A 12 3.19 -4.76 3.22
C CYS A 12 3.42 -3.32 3.71
N LEU A 13 3.77 -3.17 4.99
CA LEU A 13 3.99 -1.87 5.62
C LEU A 13 5.07 -1.03 4.91
N PRO A 14 6.26 -1.57 4.56
CA PRO A 14 7.29 -0.77 3.88
C PRO A 14 6.85 -0.25 2.51
N ALA A 15 5.97 -0.98 1.81
CA ALA A 15 5.42 -0.53 0.54
C ALA A 15 4.41 0.60 0.74
N LEU A 16 3.52 0.47 1.74
CA LEU A 16 2.57 1.52 2.10
C LEU A 16 3.29 2.81 2.53
N GLU A 17 4.35 2.73 3.32
CA GLU A 17 5.13 3.91 3.72
C GLU A 17 5.72 4.66 2.52
N LYS A 18 6.26 3.95 1.52
CA LYS A 18 6.77 4.56 0.28
C LYS A 18 5.66 5.24 -0.51
N VAL A 19 4.48 4.61 -0.59
CA VAL A 19 3.29 5.18 -1.24
C VAL A 19 2.87 6.48 -0.55
N LEU A 20 2.81 6.49 0.78
CA LEU A 20 2.42 7.68 1.55
C LEU A 20 3.45 8.80 1.41
N GLN A 21 4.74 8.49 1.48
CA GLN A 21 5.81 9.47 1.22
C GLN A 21 5.72 10.07 -0.18
N PHE A 22 5.40 9.26 -1.20
CA PHE A 22 5.18 9.73 -2.56
C PHE A 22 3.95 10.64 -2.64
N TYR A 23 2.83 10.21 -2.05
CA TYR A 23 1.58 10.96 -1.99
C TYR A 23 1.78 12.36 -1.41
N ASP A 24 2.49 12.45 -0.28
CA ASP A 24 2.79 13.70 0.42
C ASP A 24 3.72 14.60 -0.41
N ARG A 25 4.80 14.02 -0.95
CA ARG A 25 5.80 14.76 -1.74
C ARG A 25 5.21 15.35 -3.02
N GLU A 26 4.34 14.60 -3.70
CA GLU A 26 3.76 15.03 -4.97
C GLU A 26 2.53 15.93 -4.79
N HIS A 27 2.11 16.16 -3.55
CA HIS A 27 0.90 16.90 -3.18
C HIS A 27 -0.31 16.38 -3.98
N CYS A 28 -0.52 15.07 -3.91
CA CYS A 28 -1.69 14.45 -4.53
C CYS A 28 -2.98 14.91 -3.84
N ASP A 29 -4.05 15.05 -4.62
CA ASP A 29 -5.35 15.51 -4.13
C ASP A 29 -6.19 14.35 -3.57
N MET A 30 -5.94 13.11 -4.04
CA MET A 30 -6.65 11.92 -3.59
C MET A 30 -5.86 10.63 -3.87
N LEU A 31 -5.88 9.74 -2.88
CA LEU A 31 -5.28 8.40 -2.93
C LEU A 31 -6.40 7.38 -3.20
N CYS A 32 -6.36 6.74 -4.37
CA CYS A 32 -7.31 5.72 -4.79
C CYS A 32 -6.72 4.33 -4.56
N ILE A 33 -7.23 3.60 -3.57
CA ILE A 33 -6.82 2.22 -3.29
C ILE A 33 -7.80 1.26 -3.95
N LEU A 34 -7.31 0.40 -4.84
CA LEU A 34 -8.13 -0.46 -5.70
C LEU A 34 -8.44 -1.85 -5.13
N GLY A 35 -8.01 -2.14 -3.90
CA GLY A 35 -8.29 -3.39 -3.22
C GLY A 35 -7.05 -3.99 -2.55
N ASP A 36 -7.22 -5.20 -2.00
CA ASP A 36 -6.16 -6.03 -1.43
C ASP A 36 -5.22 -5.28 -0.48
N ILE A 37 -5.83 -4.68 0.54
CA ILE A 37 -5.14 -3.77 1.46
C ILE A 37 -4.31 -4.54 2.49
N LEU A 38 -4.91 -5.56 3.13
CA LEU A 38 -4.34 -6.22 4.32
C LEU A 38 -4.03 -7.70 4.14
N ASN A 39 -4.97 -8.46 3.58
CA ASN A 39 -4.77 -9.90 3.42
C ASN A 39 -3.78 -10.14 2.29
N TYR A 40 -2.68 -10.83 2.57
CA TYR A 40 -1.72 -11.22 1.52
C TYR A 40 -2.25 -12.35 0.64
N GLY A 41 -3.23 -13.12 1.10
CA GLY A 41 -3.87 -14.16 0.31
C GLY A 41 -3.12 -15.50 0.34
N PRO A 42 -3.85 -16.62 0.16
CA PRO A 42 -3.33 -17.97 0.43
C PRO A 42 -2.23 -18.43 -0.53
N ARG A 43 -2.06 -17.74 -1.66
CA ARG A 43 -1.10 -18.10 -2.72
C ARG A 43 0.16 -17.22 -2.73
N ASN A 44 0.20 -16.18 -1.91
CA ASN A 44 1.30 -15.23 -1.88
C ASN A 44 2.24 -15.52 -0.71
N SER A 45 3.51 -15.15 -0.87
CA SER A 45 4.47 -15.13 0.24
C SER A 45 4.06 -14.11 1.29
N ILE A 46 4.50 -14.32 2.53
CA ILE A 46 4.30 -13.36 3.61
C ILE A 46 5.01 -12.05 3.22
N PRO A 47 4.30 -10.91 3.21
CA PRO A 47 4.88 -9.61 2.92
C PRO A 47 5.88 -9.18 3.98
N GLU A 48 6.82 -8.33 3.56
CA GLU A 48 7.80 -7.73 4.45
C GLU A 48 7.11 -6.83 5.50
N GLY A 49 7.57 -6.91 6.74
CA GLY A 49 7.06 -6.08 7.84
C GLY A 49 5.83 -6.65 8.55
N ILE A 50 5.33 -7.84 8.19
CA ILE A 50 4.33 -8.55 9.00
C ILE A 50 5.03 -9.17 10.23
N ASP A 51 4.72 -8.63 11.41
CA ASP A 51 5.00 -9.28 12.70
C ASP A 51 3.72 -9.98 13.18
N ALA A 52 3.80 -11.27 13.46
CA ALA A 52 2.68 -12.09 13.93
C ALA A 52 2.55 -12.10 15.46
N LYS A 53 3.35 -11.28 16.16
CA LYS A 53 3.30 -11.11 17.61
C LYS A 53 2.12 -10.26 18.06
#